data_AF-A0AA38CIM1-F1
#
_entry.id   AF-A0AA38CIM1-F1
#
_cell.length_a   1.000
_cell.length_b   1.000
_cell.length_c   1.000
_cell.angle_alpha   90.00
_cell.angle_beta   90.00
_cell.angle_gamma   90.00
#
_symmetry.space_group_name_H-M   'P 1'
#
loop_
_entity.id
_entity.type
_entity.pdbx_description
1 polymer ?
#
loop_
_entity_poly.entity_id
_entity_poly.type
_entity_poly.pdbx_seq_one_letter_code
_entity_poly.pdbx_strand_id
1 'polypeptide(L)'
;RDYVKFAETCFEKFGDRVKKRVTFNEPHCFAIQSYDVGLQAPGSCSILLHAFCTVGNSATEAYIVGHHVLLSHATIVDMYMKKYK
;
A
#
# COMPACT_ATOMS: atom_id res chain seq x y z
N ARG A 1 5.32 -9.17 -0.76
CA ARG A 1 5.29 -10.31 -1.71
C ARG A 1 3.86 -10.70 -2.06
N ASP A 2 2.93 -10.72 -1.11
CA ASP A 2 1.53 -11.14 -1.35
C ASP A 2 0.80 -10.22 -2.33
N TYR A 3 1.01 -8.90 -2.21
CA TYR A 3 0.43 -7.95 -3.14
C TYR A 3 0.87 -8.15 -4.61
N VAL A 4 2.08 -8.69 -4.83
CA VAL A 4 2.56 -9.03 -6.18
C VAL A 4 1.75 -10.19 -6.77
N LYS A 5 1.49 -11.24 -5.98
CA LYS A 5 0.66 -12.39 -6.39
C LYS A 5 -0.79 -11.97 -6.69
N PHE A 6 -1.33 -11.07 -5.88
CA PHE A 6 -2.64 -10.47 -6.12
C PHE A 6 -2.67 -9.74 -7.47
N ALA A 7 -1.70 -8.86 -7.71
CA ALA A 7 -1.62 -8.12 -8.97
C ALA A 7 -1.42 -9.04 -10.18
N GLU A 8 -0.58 -10.08 -10.06
CA GLU A 8 -0.38 -11.10 -11.10
C GLU A 8 -1.70 -11.79 -11.46
N THR A 9 -2.45 -12.23 -10.46
CA THR A 9 -3.78 -12.83 -10.65
C THR A 9 -4.73 -11.87 -11.40
N CYS A 10 -4.74 -10.59 -11.03
CA CYS A 10 -5.54 -9.59 -11.73
C CYS A 10 -5.10 -9.39 -13.18
N PHE A 11 -3.80 -9.43 -13.46
CA PHE A 11 -3.26 -9.29 -14.82
C PHE A 11 -3.63 -10.51 -15.68
N GLU A 12 -3.55 -11.71 -15.14
CA GLU A 12 -3.96 -12.94 -15.83
C GLU A 12 -5.45 -12.97 -16.14
N LYS A 13 -6.30 -12.59 -15.17
CA LYS A 13 -7.76 -12.73 -15.31
C LYS A 13 -8.43 -11.61 -16.09
N PHE A 14 -7.85 -10.41 -16.08
CA PHE A 14 -8.50 -9.22 -16.64
C PHE A 14 -7.63 -8.48 -17.67
N GLY A 15 -6.41 -8.93 -17.92
CA GLY A 15 -5.48 -8.22 -18.81
C GLY A 15 -5.83 -8.29 -20.30
N ASP A 16 -6.74 -9.19 -20.68
CA ASP A 16 -7.37 -9.24 -21.98
C ASP A 16 -8.12 -7.94 -22.31
N ARG A 17 -8.84 -7.37 -21.32
CA ARG A 17 -9.69 -6.17 -21.49
C ARG A 17 -9.14 -4.91 -20.82
N VAL A 18 -8.53 -5.04 -19.65
CA VAL A 18 -8.06 -3.87 -18.87
C VAL A 18 -6.63 -3.51 -19.27
N LYS A 19 -6.47 -2.41 -20.01
CA LYS A 19 -5.16 -1.95 -20.52
C LYS A 19 -4.49 -0.85 -19.70
N LYS A 20 -5.28 -0.10 -18.92
CA LYS A 20 -4.78 0.94 -18.00
C LYS A 20 -4.96 0.46 -16.57
N ARG A 21 -3.90 0.56 -15.76
CA ARG A 21 -3.89 0.03 -14.40
C ARG A 21 -3.20 1.00 -13.47
N VAL A 22 -3.75 1.10 -12.26
CA VAL A 22 -3.16 1.77 -11.11
C VAL A 22 -2.86 0.69 -10.08
N THR A 23 -1.70 0.77 -9.44
CA THR A 23 -1.32 -0.19 -8.38
C THR A 23 -1.92 0.27 -7.06
N PHE A 24 -1.42 1.38 -6.52
CA PHE A 24 -1.93 1.98 -5.29
C PHE A 24 -2.68 3.28 -5.58
N ASN A 25 -3.80 3.48 -4.89
CA ASN A 25 -4.44 4.78 -4.81
C ASN A 25 -3.87 5.53 -3.60
N GLU A 26 -3.51 6.80 -3.80
CA GLU A 26 -3.17 7.76 -2.74
C GLU A 26 -2.24 7.24 -1.62
N PRO A 27 -1.00 6.81 -1.94
CA PRO A 27 -0.09 6.22 -0.96
C PRO A 27 0.26 7.13 0.21
N HIS A 28 0.40 8.43 -0.03
CA HIS A 28 0.60 9.41 1.03
C HIS A 28 -0.60 9.48 1.99
N CYS A 29 -1.81 9.50 1.44
CA CYS A 29 -3.04 9.68 2.22
C CYS A 29 -3.23 8.52 3.20
N PHE A 30 -3.22 7.27 2.73
CA PHE A 30 -3.42 6.14 3.63
C PHE A 30 -2.24 5.91 4.57
N ALA A 31 -0.99 6.24 4.19
CA ALA A 31 0.14 6.10 5.10
C ALA A 31 -0.02 7.04 6.31
N ILE A 32 -0.41 8.29 6.09
CA ILE A 32 -0.62 9.27 7.17
C ILE A 32 -1.90 8.98 7.95
N GLN A 33 -3.03 8.82 7.27
CA GLN A 33 -4.32 8.68 7.94
C GLN A 33 -4.45 7.36 8.71
N SER A 34 -3.75 6.31 8.28
CA SER A 34 -3.84 5.00 8.92
C SER A 34 -2.72 4.67 9.91
N TYR A 35 -1.55 5.31 9.79
CA TYR A 35 -0.34 4.98 10.59
C TYR A 35 0.33 6.18 11.29
N ASP A 36 -0.19 7.40 11.10
CA ASP A 36 0.23 8.58 11.87
C ASP A 36 -0.95 9.15 12.66
N VAL A 37 -2.04 9.53 11.99
CA VAL A 37 -3.23 10.11 12.64
C VAL A 37 -4.15 9.03 13.21
N GLY A 38 -4.19 7.84 12.60
CA GLY A 38 -4.99 6.70 13.06
C GLY A 38 -6.51 6.83 12.83
N LEU A 39 -6.96 7.72 11.93
CA LEU A 39 -8.37 7.89 11.59
C LEU A 39 -8.90 6.83 10.60
N GLN A 40 -8.01 6.26 9.80
CA GLN A 40 -8.33 5.20 8.84
C GLN A 40 -7.77 3.86 9.30
N ALA A 41 -8.34 2.76 8.82
CA ALA A 41 -7.85 1.43 9.16
C ALA A 41 -6.37 1.24 8.76
N PRO A 42 -5.52 0.59 9.57
CA PRO A 42 -5.88 -0.12 10.81
C PRO A 42 -6.05 0.76 12.07
N GLY A 43 -5.85 2.07 11.98
CA GLY A 43 -5.98 2.98 13.11
C GLY A 43 -4.76 2.99 14.01
N SER A 44 -3.57 2.83 13.43
CA SER A 44 -2.30 2.83 14.16
C SER A 44 -1.85 4.27 14.35
N CYS A 45 -1.56 4.68 15.59
CA CYS A 45 -1.01 6.00 15.87
C CYS A 45 -0.33 6.06 17.23
N SER A 46 0.34 7.18 17.52
CA SER A 46 0.81 7.58 18.85
C SER A 46 0.24 8.93 19.29
N ILE A 47 -0.67 9.51 18.50
CA ILE A 47 -1.19 10.84 18.73
C ILE A 47 -1.92 10.90 20.08
N LEU A 48 -1.73 12.00 20.81
CA LEU A 48 -2.35 12.25 22.11
C LEU A 48 -2.17 11.09 23.12
N LEU A 49 -0.94 10.55 23.24
CA LEU A 49 -0.64 9.43 24.16
C LEU A 49 -1.57 8.23 23.94
N HIS A 50 -1.81 7.85 22.68
CA HIS A 50 -2.65 6.70 22.33
C HIS A 50 -4.14 6.84 22.68
N ALA A 51 -4.64 8.06 22.89
CA ALA A 51 -6.05 8.29 23.22
C ALA A 51 -7.04 7.74 22.18
N PHE A 52 -6.62 7.63 20.90
CA PHE A 52 -7.46 7.17 19.79
C PHE A 52 -7.05 5.81 19.20
N CYS A 53 -5.94 5.22 19.65
CA CYS A 53 -5.31 4.07 19.03
C CYS A 53 -4.53 3.26 20.07
N THR A 54 -4.76 1.95 20.15
CA THR A 54 -4.17 1.11 21.20
C THR A 54 -2.74 0.67 20.90
N VAL A 55 -2.29 0.81 19.66
CA VAL A 55 -0.97 0.40 19.16
C VAL A 55 -0.49 1.38 18.08
N GLY A 56 0.84 1.45 17.89
CA GLY A 56 1.45 2.17 16.76
C GLY A 56 2.63 3.06 17.11
N ASN A 57 3.31 3.55 16.07
CA ASN A 57 4.36 4.56 16.18
C ASN A 57 4.28 5.57 15.03
N SER A 58 3.62 6.70 15.29
CA SER A 58 3.45 7.79 14.31
C SER A 58 4.77 8.31 13.73
N ALA A 59 5.88 8.24 14.48
CA ALA A 59 7.17 8.74 14.03
C ALA A 59 7.86 7.81 13.00
N THR A 60 7.44 6.54 12.89
CA THR A 60 8.14 5.54 12.07
C THR A 60 7.23 4.79 11.11
N GLU A 61 6.00 4.45 11.51
CA GLU A 61 5.15 3.52 10.76
C GLU A 61 4.72 4.06 9.40
N ALA A 62 4.36 5.35 9.30
CA ALA A 62 4.01 5.97 8.03
C ALA A 62 5.14 5.84 6.98
N TYR A 63 6.41 5.97 7.41
CA TYR A 63 7.57 5.81 6.54
C TYR A 63 7.82 4.34 6.15
N ILE A 64 7.65 3.41 7.10
CA ILE A 64 7.76 1.97 6.84
C ILE A 64 6.71 1.54 5.81
N VAL A 65 5.47 1.99 5.97
CA VAL A 65 4.37 1.72 5.05
C VAL A 65 4.68 2.32 3.68
N GLY A 66 5.06 3.60 3.61
CA GLY A 66 5.46 4.24 2.36
C GLY A 66 6.57 3.49 1.62
N HIS A 67 7.59 3.03 2.34
CA HIS A 67 8.68 2.25 1.78
C HIS A 67 8.21 0.92 1.17
N HIS A 68 7.38 0.16 1.90
CA HIS A 68 6.83 -1.10 1.40
C HIS A 68 5.88 -0.93 0.22
N VAL A 69 5.13 0.18 0.17
CA VAL A 69 4.28 0.54 -0.97
C VAL A 69 5.14 0.78 -2.22
N LEU A 70 6.23 1.55 -2.10
CA LEU A 70 7.16 1.79 -3.21
C LEU A 70 7.81 0.50 -3.70
N LEU A 71 8.31 -0.34 -2.81
CA LEU A 71 8.89 -1.64 -3.18
C LEU A 71 7.87 -2.54 -3.88
N SER A 72 6.64 -2.59 -3.36
CA SER A 72 5.57 -3.41 -3.93
C SER A 72 5.15 -2.89 -5.31
N HIS A 73 5.03 -1.57 -5.47
CA HIS A 73 4.78 -0.92 -6.74
C HIS A 73 5.86 -1.29 -7.77
N ALA A 74 7.13 -1.06 -7.44
CA ALA A 74 8.25 -1.32 -8.35
C ALA A 74 8.30 -2.80 -8.76
N THR A 75 8.09 -3.72 -7.81
CA THR A 75 8.09 -5.17 -8.10
C THR A 75 6.95 -5.56 -9.05
N ILE A 76 5.76 -4.98 -8.88
CA ILE A 76 4.61 -5.25 -9.75
C ILE A 76 4.85 -4.70 -11.15
N VAL A 77 5.39 -3.49 -11.26
CA VAL A 77 5.69 -2.89 -12.56
C VAL A 77 6.76 -3.70 -13.29
N ASP A 78 7.83 -4.10 -12.61
CA ASP A 78 8.87 -4.96 -13.20
C ASP A 78 8.31 -6.30 -13.70
N MET A 79 7.51 -6.98 -12.87
CA MET A 79 6.82 -8.21 -13.26
C MET A 79 5.88 -7.99 -14.46
N TYR A 80 5.09 -6.92 -14.45
CA TYR A 80 4.16 -6.59 -15.52
C TYR A 80 4.89 -6.40 -16.86
N MET A 81 5.98 -5.62 -16.85
CA MET A 81 6.80 -5.35 -18.04
C MET A 81 7.47 -6.60 -18.59
N LYS A 82 7.80 -7.59 -17.74
CA LYS A 82 8.45 -8.83 -18.15
C LYS A 82 7.48 -9.90 -18.68
N LYS A 83 6.23 -9.92 -18.20
CA LYS A 83 5.29 -11.04 -18.44
C LYS A 83 4.05 -10.67 -19.26
N TYR A 84 3.57 -9.44 -19.19
CA TYR A 84 2.24 -9.05 -19.69
C TYR A 84 2.26 -7.86 -20.66
N LYS A 85 3.45 -7.35 -20.99
CA LYS A 85 3.67 -6.32 -21.99
C LYS A 85 4.57 -6.88 -23.09
#